data_AF-A0AAV9DIJ0-F1
#
_entry.id   AF-A0AAV9DIJ0-F1
#
_cell.length_a   1.000
_cell.length_b   1.000
_cell.length_c   1.000
_cell.angle_alpha   90.00
_cell.angle_beta   90.00
_cell.angle_gamma   90.00
#
_symmetry.space_group_name_H-M   'P 1'
#
loop_
_entity.id
_entity.type
_entity.pdbx_description
1 polymer ?
#
loop_
_entity_poly.entity_id
_entity_poly.type
_entity_poly.pdbx_seq_one_letter_code
_entity_poly.pdbx_strand_id
1 'polypeptide(L)'
;MGAVGKQQMEWLDGLLRDSTEQRQKAVICCHLPLDPDSAHTNLLLWNYEEVMDVIHRGGYSIDSHGVHHRVLEAALECPPKSNTYGHVDVYDDRLILFGTDRMASTEMVFGP
;
A
#
# COMPACT_ATOMS: atom_id res chain seq x y z
N MET A 1 5.68 -14.33 12.15
CA MET A 1 5.80 -13.56 10.89
C MET A 1 5.41 -14.49 9.74
N GLY A 2 4.91 -13.92 8.65
CA GLY A 2 4.42 -14.68 7.50
C GLY A 2 5.19 -14.36 6.22
N ALA A 3 4.94 -15.15 5.19
CA ALA A 3 5.41 -14.95 3.82
C ALA A 3 4.23 -15.22 2.86
N VAL A 4 4.28 -14.66 1.65
CA VAL A 4 3.33 -14.96 0.58
C VAL A 4 3.85 -16.14 -0.23
N GLY A 5 3.02 -17.18 -0.37
CA GLY A 5 3.41 -18.40 -1.09
C GLY A 5 3.49 -18.19 -2.60
N LYS A 6 4.26 -19.03 -3.29
CA LYS A 6 4.45 -18.96 -4.76
C LYS A 6 3.14 -18.89 -5.56
N GLN A 7 2.14 -19.69 -5.21
CA GLN A 7 0.84 -19.66 -5.91
C GLN A 7 0.09 -18.35 -5.70
N GLN A 8 0.24 -17.71 -4.52
CA GLN A 8 -0.36 -16.41 -4.26
C GLN A 8 0.36 -15.30 -5.03
N MET A 9 1.69 -15.42 -5.20
CA MET A 9 2.48 -14.52 -6.03
C MET A 9 2.10 -14.62 -7.51
N GLU A 10 2.00 -15.82 -8.07
CA GLU A 10 1.58 -16.05 -9.46
C GLU A 10 0.15 -15.53 -9.71
N TRP A 11 -0.75 -15.74 -8.74
CA TRP A 11 -2.11 -15.21 -8.79
C TRP A 11 -2.13 -13.67 -8.76
N LEU A 12 -1.34 -13.05 -7.87
CA LEU A 12 -1.27 -11.60 -7.74
C LEU A 12 -0.70 -10.96 -9.02
N ASP A 13 0.39 -11.52 -9.57
CA ASP A 13 0.97 -11.06 -10.84
C ASP A 13 -0.06 -11.12 -11.98
N GLY A 14 -0.74 -12.26 -12.14
CA GLY A 14 -1.80 -12.41 -13.14
C GLY A 14 -2.92 -11.39 -12.97
N LEU A 15 -3.40 -11.17 -11.74
CA LEU A 15 -4.46 -10.21 -11.45
C LEU A 15 -4.06 -8.76 -11.77
N LEU A 16 -2.82 -8.37 -11.45
CA LEU A 16 -2.30 -7.03 -11.74
C LEU A 16 -2.06 -6.82 -13.24
N ARG A 17 -1.63 -7.87 -13.96
CA ARG A 17 -1.51 -7.85 -15.42
C ARG A 17 -2.87 -7.67 -16.09
N ASP A 18 -3.88 -8.46 -15.69
CA ASP A 18 -5.24 -8.35 -16.21
C ASP A 18 -5.82 -6.95 -15.94
N SER A 19 -5.60 -6.42 -14.73
CA SER A 19 -6.02 -5.06 -14.36
C SER A 19 -5.35 -4.01 -15.24
N THR A 20 -4.06 -4.17 -15.53
CA THR A 20 -3.30 -3.28 -16.42
C THR A 20 -3.84 -3.32 -17.86
N GLU A 21 -4.07 -4.52 -18.41
CA GLU A 21 -4.64 -4.72 -19.74
C GLU A 21 -6.04 -4.08 -19.86
N GLN A 22 -6.83 -4.16 -18.78
CA GLN A 22 -8.18 -3.58 -18.70
C GLN A 22 -8.19 -2.10 -18.27
N ARG A 23 -7.03 -1.48 -18.05
CA ARG A 23 -6.88 -0.09 -17.57
C ARG A 23 -7.61 0.18 -16.25
N GLN A 24 -7.64 -0.81 -15.38
CA GLN A 24 -8.24 -0.72 -14.06
C GLN A 24 -7.22 -0.18 -13.05
N LYS A 25 -7.72 0.55 -12.06
CA LYS A 25 -6.92 0.96 -10.89
C LYS A 25 -7.06 -0.13 -9.82
N ALA A 26 -5.94 -0.61 -9.31
CA ALA A 26 -5.90 -1.61 -8.25
C ALA A 26 -5.51 -0.96 -6.91
N VAL A 27 -6.16 -1.38 -5.82
CA VAL A 27 -5.77 -1.04 -4.44
C VAL A 27 -5.41 -2.35 -3.75
N ILE A 28 -4.18 -2.44 -3.24
CA ILE A 28 -3.68 -3.63 -2.54
C ILE A 28 -3.63 -3.35 -1.04
N CYS A 29 -4.29 -4.20 -0.27
CA CYS A 29 -4.27 -4.14 1.19
C CYS A 29 -3.52 -5.35 1.74
N CYS A 30 -2.50 -5.12 2.56
CA CYS A 30 -1.76 -6.17 3.27
C CYS A 30 -1.72 -5.87 4.76
N HIS A 31 -1.90 -6.89 5.60
CA HIS A 31 -1.81 -6.75 7.04
C HIS A 31 -0.37 -6.58 7.54
N LEU A 32 0.60 -7.17 6.82
CA LEU A 32 2.02 -7.06 7.13
C LEU A 32 2.64 -5.94 6.29
N PRO A 33 3.40 -5.01 6.90
CA PRO A 33 4.17 -4.02 6.16
C PRO A 33 5.08 -4.67 5.13
N LEU A 34 5.15 -4.08 3.95
CA LEU A 34 5.95 -4.57 2.82
C LEU A 34 7.16 -3.69 2.53
N ASP A 35 7.24 -2.49 3.10
CA ASP A 35 8.31 -1.54 2.83
C ASP A 35 9.13 -1.23 4.10
N PRO A 36 10.46 -1.46 4.09
CA PRO A 36 11.33 -1.16 5.22
C PRO A 36 11.36 0.32 5.63
N ASP A 37 11.01 1.24 4.74
CA ASP A 37 10.93 2.68 5.07
C ASP A 37 9.61 3.03 5.79
N SER A 38 8.64 2.11 5.82
CA SER A 38 7.30 2.31 6.39
C SER A 38 7.09 1.67 7.76
N ALA A 39 7.96 0.76 8.19
CA ALA A 39 7.84 0.04 9.47
C ALA A 39 9.20 -0.50 9.93
N HIS A 40 9.30 -0.87 11.21
CA HIS A 40 10.48 -1.59 11.70
C HIS A 40 10.70 -2.91 10.93
N THR A 41 11.96 -3.22 10.61
CA THR A 41 12.35 -4.40 9.82
C THR A 41 11.84 -5.73 10.40
N ASN A 42 11.71 -5.82 11.72
CA ASN A 42 11.14 -6.99 12.40
C ASN A 42 9.61 -7.15 12.24
N LEU A 43 8.94 -6.22 11.56
CA LEU A 43 7.50 -6.30 11.30
C LEU A 43 7.20 -6.59 9.83
N LEU A 44 8.22 -6.58 8.97
CA LEU A 44 8.07 -6.81 7.54
C LEU A 44 7.61 -8.24 7.26
N LEU A 45 6.83 -8.38 6.20
CA LEU A 45 6.60 -9.67 5.56
C LEU A 45 7.97 -10.31 5.21
N TRP A 46 8.14 -11.61 5.46
CA TRP A 46 9.46 -12.23 5.29
C TRP A 46 10.01 -12.18 3.87
N ASN A 47 9.14 -12.34 2.87
CA ASN A 47 9.50 -12.16 1.47
C ASN A 47 8.94 -10.84 0.92
N TYR A 48 8.99 -9.77 1.72
CA TYR A 48 8.55 -8.45 1.27
C TYR A 48 9.26 -8.03 -0.02
N GLU A 49 10.54 -8.36 -0.20
CA GLU A 49 11.27 -8.03 -1.43
C GLU A 49 10.63 -8.69 -2.65
N GLU A 50 10.28 -9.97 -2.57
CA GLU A 50 9.59 -10.68 -3.67
C GLU A 50 8.21 -10.10 -3.95
N VAL A 51 7.46 -9.78 -2.90
CA VAL A 51 6.12 -9.17 -3.02
C VAL A 51 6.22 -7.77 -3.61
N MET A 52 7.24 -7.00 -3.23
CA MET A 52 7.49 -5.65 -3.74
C MET A 52 8.16 -5.65 -5.11
N ASP A 53 8.75 -6.74 -5.58
CA ASP A 53 9.10 -6.89 -7.00
C ASP A 53 7.84 -7.02 -7.87
N VAL A 54 6.74 -7.53 -7.29
CA VAL A 54 5.42 -7.56 -7.95
C VAL A 54 4.64 -6.25 -7.77
N ILE A 55 4.84 -5.53 -6.65
CA ILE A 55 4.02 -4.35 -6.26
C ILE A 55 4.75 -2.99 -6.41
N HIS A 56 6.09 -2.95 -6.27
CA HIS A 56 7.02 -1.79 -6.14
C HIS A 56 6.94 -0.99 -4.81
N ARG A 57 8.04 -0.27 -4.45
CA ARG A 57 8.47 0.29 -3.12
C ARG A 57 7.57 1.36 -2.45
N GLY A 58 7.56 1.40 -1.10
CA GLY A 58 6.63 2.17 -0.25
C GLY A 58 7.11 3.54 0.29
N GLY A 59 6.39 4.06 1.31
CA GLY A 59 6.30 5.50 1.65
C GLY A 59 5.30 6.22 0.73
N TYR A 60 4.80 7.44 1.04
CA TYR A 60 4.09 8.19 -0.01
C TYR A 60 5.09 8.50 -1.12
N SER A 61 5.01 7.71 -2.17
CA SER A 61 5.89 7.80 -3.31
C SER A 61 5.07 7.45 -4.55
N ILE A 62 5.53 8.00 -5.66
CA ILE A 62 5.06 7.63 -6.98
C ILE A 62 6.26 6.95 -7.63
N ASP A 63 6.10 5.69 -8.01
CA ASP A 63 7.18 4.96 -8.67
C ASP A 63 7.40 5.46 -10.12
N SER A 64 8.41 4.94 -10.81
CA SER A 64 8.69 5.31 -12.20
C SER A 64 7.57 4.95 -13.19
N HIS A 65 6.56 4.19 -12.76
CA HIS A 65 5.41 3.77 -13.54
C HIS A 65 4.14 4.55 -13.19
N GLY A 66 4.22 5.53 -12.29
CA GLY A 66 3.07 6.36 -11.90
C GLY A 66 2.15 5.70 -10.86
N VAL A 67 2.60 4.62 -10.20
CA VAL A 67 1.84 3.94 -9.15
C VAL A 67 2.03 4.68 -7.82
N HIS A 68 0.92 5.07 -7.19
CA HIS A 68 0.92 5.68 -5.86
C HIS A 68 1.04 4.59 -4.80
N HIS A 69 2.06 4.70 -3.96
CA HIS A 69 2.23 3.88 -2.77
C HIS A 69 1.86 4.69 -1.54
N ARG A 70 1.06 4.12 -0.63
CA ARG A 70 0.71 4.76 0.65
C ARG A 70 0.56 3.70 1.73
N VAL A 71 1.40 3.79 2.75
CA VAL A 71 1.28 2.96 3.96
C VAL A 71 0.52 3.76 5.02
N LEU A 72 -0.48 3.12 5.62
CA LEU A 72 -1.30 3.71 6.68
C LEU A 72 -0.63 3.50 8.04
N GLU A 73 -0.65 4.53 8.87
CA GLU A 73 -0.09 4.50 10.21
C GLU A 73 -0.81 3.46 11.07
N ALA A 74 -0.06 2.57 11.73
CA ALA A 74 -0.62 1.47 12.49
C ALA A 74 -1.21 1.94 13.83
N ALA A 75 -2.48 1.60 14.08
CA ALA A 75 -3.15 1.94 15.35
C ALA A 75 -2.49 1.34 16.59
N LEU A 76 -1.80 0.22 16.44
CA LEU A 76 -1.06 -0.42 17.51
C LEU A 76 0.13 0.43 18.02
N GLU A 77 0.69 1.31 17.19
CA GLU A 77 1.84 2.15 17.54
C GLU A 77 1.46 3.52 18.12
N CYS A 78 0.17 3.77 18.34
CA CYS A 78 -0.31 5.02 18.93
C CYS A 78 0.14 5.14 20.40
N PRO A 79 0.82 6.24 20.79
CA PRO A 79 1.01 6.58 22.20
C PRO A 79 -0.32 6.60 22.97
N PRO A 80 -0.31 6.39 24.31
CA PRO A 80 -1.51 6.50 25.12
C PRO A 80 -2.25 7.81 24.86
N LYS A 81 -3.57 7.73 24.63
CA LYS A 81 -4.47 8.85 24.31
C LYS A 81 -4.33 9.44 22.89
N SER A 82 -3.68 8.74 21.97
CA SER A 82 -3.72 9.07 20.52
C SER A 82 -4.40 7.94 19.73
N ASN A 83 -4.82 8.24 18.51
CA ASN A 83 -5.44 7.31 17.58
C ASN A 83 -4.81 7.47 16.17
N THR A 84 -5.20 6.56 15.28
CA THR A 84 -4.95 6.68 13.84
C THR A 84 -6.00 5.89 13.10
N TYR A 85 -6.74 6.57 12.22
CA TYR A 85 -7.74 5.97 11.34
C TYR A 85 -8.11 7.00 10.28
N GLY A 86 -8.83 6.55 9.26
CA GLY A 86 -9.29 7.42 8.19
C GLY A 86 -10.27 6.72 7.27
N HIS A 87 -10.67 7.43 6.22
CA HIS A 87 -11.42 6.87 5.10
C HIS A 87 -10.82 7.38 3.78
N VAL A 88 -11.09 6.66 2.70
CA VAL A 88 -10.65 7.04 1.35
C VAL A 88 -11.87 7.32 0.51
N ASP A 89 -11.94 8.53 -0.03
CA ASP A 89 -12.86 8.88 -1.11
C ASP A 89 -12.23 8.50 -2.44
N VAL A 90 -13.00 7.80 -3.28
CA VAL A 90 -12.56 7.25 -4.56
C VAL A 90 -13.24 8.03 -5.69
N TYR A 91 -12.43 8.62 -6.57
CA TYR A 91 -12.87 9.31 -7.78
C TYR A 91 -12.20 8.69 -9.00
N ASP A 92 -12.69 9.02 -10.20
CA ASP A 92 -12.14 8.53 -11.46
C ASP A 92 -10.69 9.00 -11.69
N ASP A 93 -10.34 10.18 -11.18
CA ASP A 93 -9.07 10.88 -11.41
C ASP A 93 -8.15 10.90 -10.18
N ARG A 94 -8.63 10.50 -9.00
CA ARG A 94 -7.85 10.55 -7.75
C ARG A 94 -8.40 9.69 -6.64
N LEU A 95 -7.56 9.41 -5.65
CA LEU A 95 -7.95 8.97 -4.32
C LEU A 95 -7.67 10.09 -3.31
N ILE A 96 -8.55 10.27 -2.34
CA ILE A 96 -8.31 11.19 -1.21
C ILE A 96 -8.40 10.41 0.09
N LEU A 97 -7.27 10.23 0.78
CA LEU A 97 -7.23 9.73 2.14
C LEU A 97 -7.51 10.89 3.11
N PHE A 98 -8.57 10.76 3.90
CA PHE A 98 -8.84 11.61 5.05
C PHE A 98 -8.39 10.90 6.32
N GLY A 99 -7.23 11.30 6.82
CA GLY A 99 -6.65 10.76 8.05
C GLY A 99 -7.01 11.57 9.30
N THR A 100 -7.08 10.89 10.44
CA THR A 100 -7.29 11.49 11.76
C THR A 100 -6.08 11.29 12.67
N ASP A 101 -5.75 12.33 13.43
CA ASP A 101 -4.67 12.36 14.42
C ASP A 101 -3.31 12.03 13.78
N ARG A 102 -2.76 10.83 13.98
CA ARG A 102 -1.46 10.46 13.41
C ARG A 102 -1.50 10.13 11.92
N MET A 103 -2.69 9.87 11.36
CA MET A 103 -2.84 9.61 9.93
C MET A 103 -2.92 10.93 9.17
N ALA A 104 -1.91 11.21 8.34
CA ALA A 104 -1.96 12.37 7.46
C ALA A 104 -3.01 12.16 6.37
N SER A 105 -3.77 13.23 6.08
CA SER A 105 -4.59 13.25 4.86
C SER A 105 -3.69 13.36 3.63
N THR A 106 -4.03 12.67 2.55
CA THR A 106 -3.19 12.59 1.33
C THR A 106 -4.07 12.53 0.10
N GLU A 107 -3.79 13.37 -0.88
CA GLU A 107 -4.41 13.32 -2.20
C GLU A 107 -3.46 12.59 -3.17
N MET A 108 -4.01 11.62 -3.90
CA MET A 108 -3.30 10.76 -4.86
C MET A 108 -3.95 10.92 -6.23
N VAL A 109 -3.47 11.87 -7.02
CA VAL A 109 -4.00 12.18 -8.35
C VAL A 109 -3.43 11.20 -9.38
N PHE A 110 -4.30 10.53 -10.13
CA PHE A 110 -3.90 9.69 -11.24
C PHE A 110 -3.42 10.57 -12.40
N GLY A 111 -2.17 10.38 -12.84
CA GLY A 111 -1.68 11.03 -14.04
C GLY A 111 -2.48 10.62 -15.28
N PRO A 112 -2.49 11.45 -16.34
CA PRO A 112 -3.10 11.12 -17.62
C PRO A 112 -2.45 9.91 -18.30
#